data_AF-A0A952I2Y4-F1
#
_entry.id   AF-A0A952I2Y4-F1
#
_cell.length_a   1.000
_cell.length_b   1.000
_cell.length_c   1.000
_cell.angle_alpha   90.00
_cell.angle_beta   90.00
_cell.angle_gamma   90.00
#
_symmetry.space_group_name_H-M   'P 1'
#
loop_
_entity.id
_entity.type
_entity.pdbx_description
1 polymer ?
#
loop_
_entity_poly.entity_id
_entity_poly.type
_entity_poly.pdbx_seq_one_letter_code
_entity_poly.pdbx_strand_id
1 'polypeptide(L)'
;MVSTKDRFLPFASLFSVVLLLSLSACEQLAKDGTAPPYSHRRLPPIGALVNPQPALVRCDTENQALAMSSSGLFVPGCERLIEINTFRVLDHKRRELPEGSVWLVTVANADGKVAILPFPWHNWV
;
A
#
# COMPACT_ATOMS: atom_id res chain seq x y z
N MET A 1 56.95 30.45 42.87
CA MET A 1 57.82 31.02 41.82
C MET A 1 58.24 29.86 40.93
N VAL A 2 57.54 29.62 39.82
CA VAL A 2 57.74 30.12 38.44
C VAL A 2 58.68 29.21 37.64
N SER A 3 58.15 28.73 36.50
CA SER A 3 58.82 28.30 35.26
C SER A 3 59.59 26.98 35.27
N THR A 4 59.55 26.14 34.23
CA THR A 4 59.15 26.39 32.83
C THR A 4 58.73 25.09 32.15
N LYS A 5 57.70 25.20 31.32
CA LYS A 5 57.31 24.28 30.25
C LYS A 5 58.49 24.00 29.32
N ASP A 6 58.60 22.76 28.82
CA ASP A 6 59.12 22.55 27.48
C ASP A 6 58.63 21.23 26.83
N ARG A 7 58.02 21.43 25.65
CA ARG A 7 57.95 20.54 24.48
C ARG A 7 56.99 19.33 24.51
N PHE A 8 55.72 19.63 24.26
CA PHE A 8 54.89 18.79 23.41
C PHE A 8 54.72 19.47 22.06
N LEU A 9 55.17 18.83 20.98
CA LEU A 9 54.82 19.18 19.61
C LEU A 9 53.99 18.04 18.99
N PRO A 10 53.17 18.35 17.97
CA PRO A 10 51.84 17.80 17.80
C PRO A 10 51.75 17.00 16.51
N PHE A 11 51.37 15.73 16.58
CA PHE A 11 51.02 14.96 15.38
C PHE A 11 49.92 13.96 15.70
N ALA A 12 48.71 14.47 15.89
CA ALA A 12 47.50 13.68 15.69
C ALA A 12 46.57 14.56 14.86
N SER A 13 46.78 14.50 13.55
CA SER A 13 45.92 13.72 12.66
C SER A 13 44.61 14.44 12.41
N LEU A 14 44.68 15.31 11.41
CA LEU A 14 43.59 15.88 10.63
C LEU A 14 42.72 14.76 10.04
N PHE A 15 41.87 14.11 10.83
CA PHE A 15 40.89 13.15 10.32
C PHE A 15 39.67 13.11 11.24
N SER A 16 38.89 14.18 11.29
CA SER A 16 37.54 14.10 11.89
C SER A 16 36.63 15.26 11.48
N VAL A 17 36.45 15.49 10.18
CA VAL A 17 35.42 16.43 9.68
C VAL A 17 34.61 15.83 8.51
N VAL A 18 34.66 14.51 8.30
CA VAL A 18 33.92 13.84 7.21
C VAL A 18 33.11 12.66 7.73
N LEU A 19 32.34 12.87 8.80
CA LEU A 19 31.41 11.85 9.30
C LEU A 19 30.11 12.45 9.87
N LEU A 20 29.58 13.50 9.22
CA LEU A 20 28.30 14.13 9.61
C LEU A 20 27.34 14.37 8.42
N LEU A 21 27.58 13.74 7.25
CA LEU A 21 26.75 13.92 6.05
C LEU A 21 25.94 12.68 5.64
N SER A 22 25.90 11.63 6.48
CA SER A 22 25.31 10.33 6.07
C SER A 22 23.91 10.05 6.61
N LEU A 23 23.25 10.99 7.29
CA LEU A 23 21.95 10.74 7.94
C LEU A 23 20.76 11.51 7.35
N SER A 24 20.96 12.35 6.34
CA SER A 24 19.89 13.19 5.76
C SER A 24 19.33 12.62 4.45
N ALA A 25 19.00 11.32 4.40
CA ALA A 25 18.36 10.70 3.24
C ALA A 25 17.10 9.90 3.59
N CYS A 26 16.45 10.22 4.72
CA CYS A 26 15.19 9.59 5.13
C CYS A 26 14.00 10.57 5.13
N GLU A 27 14.02 11.63 4.33
CA GLU A 27 12.94 12.61 4.26
C GLU A 27 12.65 13.03 2.81
N GLN A 28 12.27 12.10 1.95
CA GLN A 28 11.86 12.49 0.60
C GLN A 28 10.81 11.57 -0.03
N LEU A 29 9.78 11.13 0.71
CA LEU A 29 8.63 10.44 0.11
C LEU A 29 7.31 10.74 0.85
N ALA A 30 6.96 12.03 0.92
CA ALA A 30 5.60 12.48 1.25
C ALA A 30 5.27 13.77 0.49
N LYS A 31 5.58 13.81 -0.82
CA LYS A 31 4.96 14.77 -1.73
C LYS A 31 3.68 14.12 -2.24
N ASP A 32 2.55 14.72 -1.88
CA ASP A 32 1.17 14.31 -2.14
C ASP A 32 0.70 13.12 -1.28
N GLY A 33 0.13 13.45 -0.11
CA GLY A 33 -0.33 12.50 0.92
C GLY A 33 -1.53 11.62 0.54
N THR A 34 -1.72 11.28 -0.74
CA THR A 34 -2.73 10.34 -1.19
C THR A 34 -2.06 9.01 -1.48
N ALA A 35 -2.36 7.99 -0.66
CA ALA A 35 -1.94 6.63 -0.96
C ALA A 35 -2.37 6.29 -2.40
N PRO A 36 -1.49 5.70 -3.22
CA PRO A 36 -1.81 5.48 -4.62
C PRO A 36 -2.97 4.50 -4.78
N PRO A 37 -3.73 4.58 -5.89
CA PRO A 37 -4.93 3.78 -6.07
C PRO A 37 -4.62 2.28 -6.09
N TYR A 38 -5.54 1.49 -5.55
CA TYR A 38 -5.46 0.04 -5.61
C TYR A 38 -5.81 -0.43 -7.02
N SER A 39 -5.10 -1.46 -7.49
CA SER A 39 -5.24 -2.00 -8.84
C SER A 39 -4.77 -3.44 -8.88
N HIS A 40 -4.92 -4.09 -10.03
CA HIS A 40 -4.37 -5.44 -10.27
C HIS A 40 -2.89 -5.60 -9.89
N ARG A 41 -2.09 -4.54 -10.07
CA ARG A 41 -0.65 -4.53 -9.80
C ARG A 41 -0.31 -4.10 -8.38
N ARG A 42 -1.27 -3.51 -7.66
CA ARG A 42 -1.09 -2.96 -6.32
C ARG A 42 -2.35 -3.22 -5.50
N LEU A 43 -2.39 -4.38 -4.87
CA LEU A 43 -3.47 -4.76 -3.98
C LEU A 43 -3.31 -4.06 -2.62
N PRO A 44 -4.40 -3.84 -1.88
CA PRO A 44 -4.30 -3.48 -0.47
C PRO A 44 -3.60 -4.61 0.31
N PRO A 45 -2.70 -4.33 1.27
CA PRO A 45 -2.02 -5.40 2.00
C PRO A 45 -2.97 -6.13 2.96
N ILE A 46 -2.71 -7.43 3.18
CA ILE A 46 -3.46 -8.23 4.17
C ILE A 46 -3.36 -7.57 5.55
N GLY A 47 -4.50 -7.50 6.24
CA GLY A 47 -4.62 -6.86 7.55
C GLY A 47 -4.80 -5.34 7.50
N ALA A 48 -4.60 -4.68 6.36
CA ALA A 48 -4.83 -3.24 6.24
C ALA A 48 -6.32 -2.90 6.13
N LEU A 49 -6.65 -1.66 6.49
CA LEU A 49 -7.96 -1.09 6.19
C LEU A 49 -7.99 -0.62 4.74
N VAL A 50 -9.08 -0.95 4.05
CA VAL A 50 -9.31 -0.50 2.68
C VAL A 50 -9.82 0.92 2.73
N ASN A 51 -9.05 1.84 2.16
CA ASN A 51 -9.50 3.20 1.92
C ASN A 51 -10.48 3.21 0.73
N PRO A 52 -11.61 3.91 0.82
CA PRO A 52 -12.55 4.01 -0.29
C PRO A 52 -11.91 4.70 -1.49
N GLN A 53 -12.21 4.20 -2.67
CA GLN A 53 -11.78 4.80 -3.93
C GLN A 53 -12.93 4.67 -4.93
N PRO A 54 -13.13 5.65 -5.83
CA PRO A 54 -14.24 5.62 -6.80
C PRO A 54 -14.27 4.36 -7.69
N ALA A 55 -13.11 3.76 -7.93
CA ALA A 55 -12.93 2.57 -8.75
C ALA A 55 -13.10 1.24 -7.99
N LEU A 56 -13.24 1.28 -6.65
CA LEU A 56 -13.44 0.07 -5.86
C LEU A 56 -14.91 -0.34 -5.88
N VAL A 57 -15.12 -1.61 -6.14
CA VAL A 57 -16.42 -2.25 -6.10
C VAL A 57 -16.35 -3.38 -5.09
N ARG A 58 -17.38 -3.51 -4.25
CA ARG A 58 -17.56 -4.67 -3.39
C ARG A 58 -18.66 -5.56 -3.95
N CYS A 59 -18.43 -6.86 -3.95
CA CYS A 59 -19.41 -7.87 -4.31
C CYS A 59 -19.67 -8.80 -3.12
N ASP A 60 -20.89 -9.31 -3.00
CA ASP A 60 -21.25 -10.20 -1.89
C ASP A 60 -20.64 -11.60 -2.03
N THR A 61 -20.35 -12.06 -3.26
CA THR A 61 -19.82 -13.40 -3.54
C THR A 61 -18.68 -13.42 -4.57
N GLU A 62 -17.86 -14.48 -4.53
CA GLU A 62 -16.81 -14.74 -5.54
C GLU A 62 -17.39 -14.82 -6.96
N ASN A 63 -18.54 -15.48 -7.15
CA ASN A 63 -19.16 -15.61 -8.48
C ASN A 63 -19.57 -14.26 -9.07
N GLN A 64 -20.15 -13.37 -8.26
CA GLN A 64 -20.49 -12.01 -8.71
C GLN A 64 -19.24 -11.21 -9.05
N ALA A 65 -18.20 -11.30 -8.22
CA ALA A 65 -16.91 -10.64 -8.46
C ALA A 65 -16.24 -11.11 -9.76
N LEU A 66 -16.30 -12.42 -10.05
CA LEU A 66 -15.79 -12.99 -11.30
C LEU A 66 -16.63 -12.57 -12.51
N ALA A 67 -17.97 -12.62 -12.42
CA ALA A 67 -18.86 -12.22 -13.50
C ALA A 67 -18.67 -10.74 -13.87
N MET A 68 -18.55 -9.87 -12.87
CA MET A 68 -18.23 -8.47 -13.07
C MET A 68 -16.85 -8.29 -13.71
N SER A 69 -15.82 -9.00 -13.22
CA SER A 69 -14.45 -8.94 -13.76
C SER A 69 -14.33 -9.38 -15.21
N SER A 70 -15.11 -10.39 -15.63
CA SER A 70 -15.13 -10.87 -17.02
C SER A 70 -15.93 -9.93 -17.93
N SER A 71 -17.10 -9.46 -17.48
CA SER A 71 -18.01 -8.68 -18.34
C SER A 71 -17.70 -7.18 -18.41
N GLY A 72 -17.02 -6.63 -17.40
CA GLY A 72 -16.86 -5.17 -17.26
C GLY A 72 -18.12 -4.43 -16.82
N LEU A 73 -19.22 -5.15 -16.54
CA LEU A 73 -20.52 -4.58 -16.18
C LEU A 73 -20.83 -4.77 -14.69
N PHE A 74 -21.60 -3.85 -14.11
CA PHE A 74 -22.12 -4.03 -12.74
C PHE A 74 -23.13 -5.17 -12.70
N VAL A 75 -22.91 -6.11 -11.79
CA VAL A 75 -23.76 -7.31 -11.57
C VAL A 75 -24.57 -7.11 -10.26
N PRO A 76 -25.81 -7.64 -10.15
CA PRO A 76 -26.55 -7.61 -8.89
C PRO A 76 -25.74 -8.17 -7.71
N GLY A 77 -25.73 -7.44 -6.60
CA GLY A 77 -24.90 -7.75 -5.42
C GLY A 77 -23.46 -7.23 -5.52
N CYS A 78 -23.14 -6.44 -6.54
CA CYS A 78 -21.92 -5.63 -6.59
C CYS A 78 -22.26 -4.13 -6.53
N GLU A 79 -21.56 -3.38 -5.70
CA GLU A 79 -21.79 -1.96 -5.46
C GLU A 79 -20.49 -1.19 -5.26
N ARG A 80 -20.46 0.09 -5.64
CA ARG A 80 -19.28 0.93 -5.44
C ARG A 80 -18.99 1.10 -3.96
N LEU A 81 -17.73 0.98 -3.58
CA LEU A 81 -17.28 1.18 -2.22
C LEU A 81 -17.14 2.69 -1.95
N ILE A 82 -18.26 3.32 -1.60
CA ILE A 82 -18.36 4.77 -1.36
C ILE A 82 -18.11 5.11 0.12
N GLU A 83 -18.48 4.21 1.04
CA GLU A 83 -18.41 4.46 2.48
C GLU A 83 -17.00 4.32 3.05
N ILE A 84 -16.67 5.23 3.97
CA ILE A 84 -15.35 5.38 4.60
C ILE A 84 -15.19 4.41 5.77
N ASN A 85 -14.05 3.72 5.81
CA ASN A 85 -13.51 3.00 6.99
C ASN A 85 -14.23 1.72 7.45
N THR A 86 -14.77 0.89 6.55
CA THR A 86 -15.52 -0.30 6.99
C THR A 86 -14.86 -1.64 6.71
N PHE A 87 -13.73 -1.77 6.00
CA PHE A 87 -13.27 -3.10 5.60
C PHE A 87 -11.79 -3.36 5.86
N ARG A 88 -11.48 -4.44 6.58
CA ARG A 88 -10.13 -5.00 6.75
C ARG A 88 -9.89 -6.11 5.75
N VAL A 89 -8.71 -6.09 5.12
CA VAL A 89 -8.30 -7.16 4.20
C VAL A 89 -7.98 -8.44 4.98
N LEU A 90 -8.59 -9.55 4.57
CA LEU A 90 -8.41 -10.87 5.16
C LEU A 90 -7.50 -11.76 4.31
N ASP A 91 -7.71 -11.79 2.99
CA ASP A 91 -7.05 -12.75 2.10
C ASP A 91 -6.98 -12.23 0.65
N HIS A 92 -6.00 -12.74 -0.10
CA HIS A 92 -5.85 -12.52 -1.53
C HIS A 92 -5.89 -13.84 -2.29
N LYS A 93 -6.73 -13.88 -3.32
CA LYS A 93 -6.91 -15.07 -4.13
C LYS A 93 -6.84 -14.72 -5.61
N ARG A 94 -5.93 -15.34 -6.34
CA ARG A 94 -5.82 -15.16 -7.79
C ARG A 94 -6.68 -16.19 -8.52
N ARG A 95 -7.37 -15.74 -9.56
CA ARG A 95 -8.09 -16.59 -10.52
C ARG A 95 -7.66 -16.25 -11.93
N GLU A 96 -7.69 -17.25 -12.79
CA GLU A 96 -7.49 -17.10 -14.23
C GLU A 96 -8.86 -17.18 -14.92
N LEU A 97 -9.20 -16.14 -15.68
CA LEU A 97 -10.35 -16.10 -16.57
C LEU A 97 -9.85 -16.26 -18.02
N PRO A 98 -10.72 -16.62 -18.98
CA PRO A 98 -10.33 -16.72 -20.39
C PRO A 98 -9.67 -15.45 -20.94
N GLU A 99 -10.10 -14.28 -20.47
CA GLU A 99 -9.64 -12.98 -20.97
C GLU A 99 -8.44 -12.42 -20.18
N GLY A 100 -8.16 -12.94 -18.98
CA GLY A 100 -7.04 -12.54 -18.15
C GLY A 100 -7.18 -12.87 -16.66
N SER A 101 -6.16 -12.56 -15.87
CA SER A 101 -6.15 -12.89 -14.45
C SER A 101 -6.89 -11.85 -13.61
N VAL A 102 -7.51 -12.28 -12.52
CA VAL A 102 -8.18 -11.42 -11.55
C VAL A 102 -7.69 -11.74 -10.15
N TRP A 103 -7.48 -10.69 -9.35
CA TRP A 103 -7.30 -10.82 -7.91
C TRP A 103 -8.64 -10.59 -7.21
N LEU A 104 -9.00 -11.51 -6.34
CA LEU A 104 -10.13 -11.41 -5.44
C LEU A 104 -9.59 -11.14 -4.05
N VAL A 105 -9.91 -9.97 -3.52
CA VAL A 105 -9.49 -9.56 -2.18
C VAL A 105 -10.68 -9.73 -1.24
N THR A 106 -10.55 -10.67 -0.31
CA THR A 106 -11.56 -10.90 0.72
C THR A 106 -11.40 -9.87 1.80
N VAL A 107 -12.48 -9.18 2.16
CA VAL A 107 -12.49 -8.16 3.19
C VAL A 107 -13.63 -8.39 4.18
N ALA A 108 -13.49 -7.92 5.42
CA ALA A 108 -14.55 -7.96 6.43
C ALA A 108 -14.70 -6.64 7.16
N ASN A 109 -15.93 -6.31 7.53
CA ASN A 109 -16.22 -5.15 8.36
C ASN A 109 -16.14 -5.42 9.86
N ALA A 110 -16.34 -4.37 10.66
CA ALA A 110 -16.34 -4.46 12.12
C ALA A 110 -17.41 -5.44 12.66
N ASP A 111 -18.52 -5.61 11.93
CA ASP A 111 -19.59 -6.55 12.26
C ASP A 111 -19.32 -7.98 11.78
N GLY A 112 -18.18 -8.22 11.13
CA GLY A 112 -17.82 -9.52 10.55
C GLY A 112 -18.49 -9.84 9.21
N LYS A 113 -19.22 -8.89 8.60
CA LYS A 113 -19.75 -9.06 7.24
C LYS A 113 -18.60 -9.11 6.25
N VAL A 114 -18.51 -10.22 5.52
CA VAL A 114 -17.49 -10.46 4.49
C VAL A 114 -17.98 -9.94 3.13
N ALA A 115 -17.06 -9.39 2.35
CA ALA A 115 -17.27 -9.01 0.95
C ALA A 115 -16.02 -9.31 0.12
N ILE A 116 -16.16 -9.30 -1.21
CA ILE A 116 -15.08 -9.53 -2.17
C ILE A 116 -14.85 -8.27 -3.00
N LEU A 117 -13.60 -7.81 -3.08
CA LEU A 117 -13.18 -6.73 -3.98
C LEU A 117 -12.47 -7.35 -5.20
N PRO A 118 -13.05 -7.26 -6.42
CA PRO A 118 -12.38 -7.70 -7.63
C PRO A 118 -11.38 -6.66 -8.17
N PHE A 119 -10.18 -7.14 -8.48
CA PHE A 119 -9.12 -6.40 -9.17
C PHE A 119 -8.74 -7.15 -10.46
N PRO A 120 -9.48 -6.97 -11.56
CA PRO A 120 -9.20 -7.60 -12.84
C PRO A 120 -7.92 -7.03 -13.47
N TRP A 121 -7.36 -7.71 -14.47
CA TRP A 121 -6.17 -7.26 -15.21
C TRP A 121 -6.40 -5.95 -15.98
N HIS A 122 -7.65 -5.65 -16.32
CA HIS A 122 -8.08 -4.38 -16.89
C HIS A 122 -8.42 -3.37 -15.77
N ASN A 123 -8.37 -2.09 -16.10
CA ASN A 123 -8.78 -1.06 -15.14
C ASN A 123 -10.30 -0.86 -15.23
N TRP A 124 -10.95 -0.70 -14.08
CA TRP A 124 -12.30 -0.13 -14.01
C TRP A 124 -12.21 1.35 -14.41
N VAL A 125 -12.84 1.73 -15.52
CA VAL A 125 -12.88 3.12 -16.01
C VAL A 125 -13.85 3.96 -15.18
#